data_AF-A0A0E4C9T9-F1
#
_entry.id   AF-A0A0E4C9T9-F1
#
_cell.length_a   1.000
_cell.length_b   1.000
_cell.length_c   1.000
_cell.angle_alpha   90.00
_cell.angle_beta   90.00
_cell.angle_gamma   90.00
#
_symmetry.space_group_name_H-M   'P 1'
#
loop_
_entity.id
_entity.type
_entity.pdbx_description
1 polymer ?
#
loop_
_entity_poly.entity_id
_entity_poly.type
_entity_poly.pdbx_seq_one_letter_code
_entity_poly.pdbx_strand_id
1 'polypeptide(L)'
;MRAKEGKIMAKQDFLKDGLYTKEQYEGLLVSSDLEQGCYNIGVQLDENTVLVVDHSSDTEVRQKILNWSAQIEDIKEQYNVDTNLQNYTR
;
A
#
# COMPACT_ATOMS: atom_id res chain seq x y z
N MET A 1 6.43 -8.09 -11.27
CA MET A 1 5.72 -9.20 -10.57
C MET A 1 4.50 -8.61 -9.88
N ARG A 2 3.26 -9.08 -10.14
CA ARG A 2 2.08 -8.50 -9.48
C ARG A 2 2.18 -8.69 -7.98
N ALA A 3 2.27 -7.60 -7.24
CA ALA A 3 2.05 -7.65 -5.82
C ALA A 3 0.60 -8.11 -5.60
N LYS A 4 0.43 -9.21 -4.87
CA LYS A 4 -0.91 -9.68 -4.49
C LYS A 4 -1.51 -8.69 -3.49
N GLU A 5 -2.80 -8.42 -3.62
CA GLU A 5 -3.57 -7.70 -2.61
C GLU A 5 -3.48 -8.46 -1.27
N GLY A 6 -3.38 -7.71 -0.17
CA GLY A 6 -3.12 -8.24 1.17
C GLY A 6 -1.67 -8.65 1.42
N LYS A 7 -0.75 -8.45 0.46
CA LYS A 7 0.67 -8.73 0.66
C LYS A 7 1.35 -7.55 1.34
N ILE A 8 1.98 -7.81 2.48
CA ILE A 8 2.94 -6.90 3.10
C ILE A 8 4.31 -7.10 2.45
N MET A 9 4.97 -6.01 2.06
CA MET A 9 6.32 -6.04 1.53
C MET A 9 7.11 -4.81 1.92
N ALA A 10 8.44 -4.86 1.77
CA ALA A 10 9.28 -3.71 2.05
C ALA A 10 8.94 -2.56 1.09
N LYS A 11 8.92 -1.34 1.62
CA LYS A 11 8.75 -0.09 0.87
C LYS A 11 9.72 -0.03 -0.31
N GLN A 12 10.97 -0.41 -0.08
CA GLN A 12 12.02 -0.41 -1.09
C GLN A 12 11.66 -1.31 -2.30
N ASP A 13 11.13 -2.50 -2.03
CA ASP A 13 10.68 -3.43 -3.07
C ASP A 13 9.40 -2.93 -3.76
N PHE A 14 8.48 -2.32 -3.01
CA PHE A 14 7.25 -1.76 -3.56
C PHE A 14 7.52 -0.60 -4.53
N LEU A 15 8.57 0.20 -4.27
CA LEU A 15 8.91 1.40 -5.05
C LEU A 15 9.94 1.13 -6.17
N LYS A 16 10.38 -0.11 -6.34
CA LYS A 16 11.48 -0.50 -7.22
C LYS A 16 11.22 -0.21 -8.71
N ASP A 17 9.97 -0.30 -9.15
CA ASP A 17 9.56 -0.16 -10.55
C ASP A 17 9.18 1.27 -10.97
N GLY A 18 9.27 2.23 -10.05
CA GLY A 18 8.98 3.64 -10.32
C GLY A 18 8.01 4.23 -9.31
N LEU A 19 8.43 5.34 -8.69
CA LEU A 19 7.63 6.10 -7.75
C LEU A 19 6.65 7.00 -8.53
N TYR A 20 5.37 6.65 -8.57
CA TYR A 20 4.33 7.62 -8.95
C TYR A 20 3.74 8.21 -7.67
N THR A 21 4.57 8.97 -6.96
CA THR A 21 4.12 9.68 -5.76
C THR A 21 3.51 11.01 -6.17
N LYS A 22 2.19 11.03 -6.33
CA LYS A 22 1.43 12.23 -5.97
C LYS A 22 1.24 12.16 -4.47
N GLU A 23 2.20 12.73 -3.76
CA GLU A 23 2.37 12.84 -2.29
C GLU A 23 1.23 13.61 -1.59
N GLN A 24 -0.01 13.40 -2.03
CA GLN A 24 -1.17 14.16 -1.56
C GLN A 24 -1.78 13.56 -0.28
N TYR A 25 -1.40 12.34 0.10
CA TYR A 25 -1.95 11.64 1.26
C TYR A 25 -0.84 10.94 2.05
N GLU A 26 -0.67 11.34 3.31
CA GLU A 26 0.34 10.77 4.20
C GLU A 26 0.02 9.30 4.51
N GLY A 27 0.96 8.40 4.20
CA GLY A 27 0.80 6.97 4.43
C GLY A 27 0.17 6.18 3.27
N LEU A 28 -0.10 6.79 2.12
CA LEU A 28 -0.46 6.07 0.89
C LEU A 28 0.67 6.16 -0.12
N LEU A 29 1.02 5.01 -0.71
CA LEU A 29 2.07 4.87 -1.71
C LEU A 29 1.48 4.28 -2.98
N VAL A 30 1.95 4.78 -4.12
CA VAL A 30 1.55 4.28 -5.44
C VAL A 30 2.81 4.01 -6.23
N SER A 31 2.94 2.77 -6.71
CA SER A 31 4.03 2.38 -7.59
C SER A 31 3.51 2.01 -8.95
N SER A 32 4.23 2.43 -9.99
CA SER A 32 3.96 2.02 -11.37
C SER A 32 4.63 0.68 -11.61
N ASP A 33 3.84 -0.36 -11.90
CA ASP A 33 4.35 -1.64 -12.38
C ASP A 33 4.45 -1.58 -13.91
N LEU A 34 5.65 -1.21 -14.38
CA LEU A 34 5.95 -1.11 -15.81
C LEU A 34 5.93 -2.47 -16.51
N GLU A 35 6.15 -3.57 -15.78
CA GLU A 35 6.08 -4.92 -16.35
C GLU A 35 4.63 -5.30 -16.74
N GLN A 36 3.64 -4.78 -16.00
CA GLN A 36 2.23 -5.10 -16.21
C GLN A 36 1.40 -3.93 -16.77
N GLY A 37 1.97 -2.73 -16.84
CA GLY A 37 1.26 -1.52 -17.28
C GLY A 37 0.15 -1.08 -16.32
N CYS A 38 0.28 -1.42 -15.03
CA CYS A 38 -0.70 -1.11 -13.99
C CYS A 38 -0.03 -0.34 -12.85
N TYR A 39 -0.83 0.28 -11.99
CA TYR A 39 -0.38 0.88 -10.75
C TYR A 39 -0.76 0.01 -9.57
N ASN A 40 0.17 -0.19 -8.65
CA ASN A 40 -0.09 -0.80 -7.36
C ASN A 40 -0.37 0.30 -6.34
N ILE A 41 -1.37 0.06 -5.50
CA ILE A 41 -1.76 0.95 -4.41
C ILE A 41 -1.38 0.24 -3.12
N GLY A 42 -0.55 0.92 -2.33
CA GLY A 42 -0.03 0.42 -1.07
C GLY A 42 -0.32 1.40 0.06
N VAL A 43 -0.69 0.87 1.22
CA VAL A 43 -0.77 1.65 2.46
C VAL A 43 0.52 1.41 3.24
N GLN A 44 1.23 2.48 3.57
CA GLN A 44 2.41 2.42 4.41
C GLN A 44 1.96 2.13 5.85
N LEU A 45 2.35 0.96 6.38
CA LEU A 45 2.02 0.54 7.73
C LEU A 45 3.00 1.13 8.75
N ASP A 46 4.29 1.17 8.39
CA ASP A 46 5.38 1.72 9.19
C ASP A 46 6.45 2.36 8.29
N GLU A 47 7.61 2.73 8.81
CA GLU A 47 8.68 3.40 8.04
C GLU A 47 9.19 2.59 6.84
N ASN A 48 9.21 1.26 6.96
CA ASN A 48 9.86 0.35 6.03
C ASN A 48 8.90 -0.62 5.34
N THR A 49 7.65 -0.74 5.80
CA THR A 49 6.72 -1.76 5.33
C THR A 49 5.44 -1.18 4.75
N VAL A 50 4.98 -1.81 3.68
CA VAL A 50 3.83 -1.38 2.86
C VAL A 50 2.92 -2.57 2.63
N LEU A 51 1.64 -2.38 2.89
CA LEU A 51 0.58 -3.31 2.56
C LEU A 51 0.03 -2.97 1.19
N VAL A 52 0.11 -3.91 0.24
CA VAL A 52 -0.56 -3.77 -1.05
C VAL A 52 -2.05 -4.00 -0.84
N VAL A 53 -2.85 -2.96 -1.04
CA VAL A 53 -4.30 -3.02 -0.83
C VAL A 53 -5.04 -3.24 -2.13
N ASP A 54 -4.48 -2.80 -3.27
CA ASP A 54 -5.17 -2.83 -4.54
C ASP A 54 -4.21 -2.61 -5.73
N HIS A 55 -4.71 -2.82 -6.94
CA HIS A 55 -4.05 -2.50 -8.20
C HIS A 55 -5.07 -1.89 -9.17
N SER A 56 -4.65 -0.92 -9.96
CA SER A 56 -5.54 -0.23 -10.90
C SER A 56 -4.82 0.22 -12.16
N SER A 57 -5.58 0.39 -13.23
CA SER A 57 -5.13 1.08 -14.44
C SER A 57 -4.92 2.58 -14.18
N ASP A 58 -4.18 3.28 -15.06
CA ASP A 58 -3.94 4.74 -14.98
C ASP A 58 -5.24 5.55 -14.81
N THR A 59 -6.29 5.13 -15.50
CA THR A 59 -7.58 5.82 -15.54
C THR A 59 -8.32 5.72 -14.20
N GLU A 60 -8.16 4.60 -13.49
CA GLU A 60 -8.91 4.29 -12.27
C GLU A 60 -8.11 4.57 -10.99
N VAL A 61 -6.78 4.60 -11.08
CA VAL A 61 -5.89 4.74 -9.92
C VAL A 61 -6.24 5.98 -9.08
N ARG A 62 -6.64 7.08 -9.71
CA ARG A 62 -7.02 8.32 -9.01
C ARG A 62 -8.26 8.14 -8.13
N GLN A 63 -9.28 7.44 -8.63
CA GLN A 63 -10.50 7.16 -7.87
C GLN A 63 -10.19 6.22 -6.70
N LYS A 64 -9.38 5.19 -6.96
CA LYS A 64 -8.95 4.24 -5.92
C LYS A 64 -8.09 4.89 -4.85
N ILE A 65 -7.17 5.78 -5.21
CA ILE A 65 -6.36 6.57 -4.28
C ILE A 65 -7.27 7.33 -3.32
N LEU A 66 -8.29 8.03 -3.83
CA LEU A 66 -9.23 8.78 -2.99
C LEU A 66 -10.00 7.85 -2.04
N ASN A 67 -10.49 6.72 -2.54
CA ASN A 67 -11.23 5.75 -1.72
C ASN A 67 -10.37 5.13 -0.61
N TRP A 68 -9.14 4.72 -0.94
CA TRP A 68 -8.22 4.13 0.03
C TRP A 68 -7.64 5.18 0.97
N SER A 69 -7.47 6.44 0.52
CA SER A 69 -6.99 7.52 1.38
C SER A 69 -7.87 7.77 2.60
N ALA A 70 -9.18 7.58 2.45
CA ALA A 70 -10.14 7.70 3.54
C ALA A 70 -10.10 6.51 4.52
N GLN A 71 -9.48 5.39 4.15
CA GLN A 71 -9.43 4.15 4.94
C GLN A 71 -8.02 3.86 5.47
N ILE A 72 -7.03 4.75 5.24
CA ILE A 72 -5.65 4.56 5.68
C ILE A 72 -5.59 4.35 7.20
N GLU A 73 -6.32 5.16 7.96
CA GLU A 73 -6.32 5.11 9.42
C GLU A 73 -6.89 3.78 9.92
N ASP A 74 -8.06 3.36 9.44
CA ASP A 74 -8.65 2.05 9.78
C ASP A 74 -7.71 0.88 9.47
N ILE A 75 -7.06 0.90 8.30
CA ILE A 75 -6.10 -0.15 7.91
C ILE A 75 -4.89 -0.16 8.83
N LYS A 76 -4.33 1.02 9.12
CA LYS A 76 -3.22 1.14 10.06
C LYS A 76 -3.62 0.64 11.44
N GLU A 77 -4.78 1.03 11.96
CA GLU A 77 -5.27 0.55 13.25
C GLU A 77 -5.42 -0.97 13.26
N GLN A 78 -6.04 -1.56 12.23
CA GLN A 78 -6.23 -3.00 12.15
C GLN A 78 -4.91 -3.78 12.14
N TYR A 79 -3.93 -3.35 11.36
CA TYR A 79 -2.63 -4.01 11.28
C TYR A 79 -1.73 -3.72 12.50
N ASN A 80 -1.88 -2.56 13.15
CA ASN A 80 -1.19 -2.24 14.39
C ASN A 80 -1.74 -3.10 15.55
N VAL A 81 -3.06 -3.33 15.58
CA VAL A 81 -3.71 -4.24 16.52
C VAL A 81 -3.28 -5.70 16.29
N ASP A 82 -3.17 -6.16 15.05
CA ASP A 82 -2.70 -7.53 14.75
C ASP A 82 -1.23 -7.74 15.17
N THR A 83 -0.39 -6.73 14.97
CA THR A 83 1.02 -6.74 15.46
C THR A 83 1.09 -6.77 16.99
N ASN A 84 0.14 -6.16 17.69
CA ASN A 84 0.08 -6.18 19.14
C ASN A 84 -0.49 -7.50 19.71
N LEU A 85 -1.46 -8.11 19.03
CA LEU A 85 -2.08 -9.38 19.45
C LEU A 85 -1.13 -10.58 19.36
N GLN A 86 -0.16 -10.57 18.46
CA GLN A 86 0.89 -11.60 18.42
C GLN A 86 1.87 -11.55 19.61
N ASN A 87 1.83 -10.49 20.43
CA ASN A 87 2.64 -10.38 21.65
C ASN A 87 1.96 -10.94 22.91
N TYR A 88 0.71 -11.41 22.84
CA TYR A 88 -0.03 -11.97 23.99
C TYR A 88 -0.15 -13.50 23.97
N THR A 89 0.89 -14.22 23.56
CA THR A 89 0.99 -15.66 23.84
C THR A 89 2.38 -15.98 24.39
N ARG A 90 2.51 -15.87 25.71
CA ARG A 90 3.52 -16.61 26.47
C ARG A 90 2.95 -17.08 27.79
#